data_AF-A0AAF0V8S5-F1
#
_entry.id   AF-A0AAF0V8S5-F1
#
_cell.length_a   1.000
_cell.length_b   1.000
_cell.length_c   1.000
_cell.angle_alpha   90.00
_cell.angle_beta   90.00
_cell.angle_gamma   90.00
#
_symmetry.space_group_name_H-M   'P 1'
#
loop_
_entity.id
_entity.type
_entity.pdbx_description
1 polymer ?
#
loop_
_entity_poly.entity_id
_entity_poly.type
_entity_poly.pdbx_seq_one_letter_code
_entity_poly.pdbx_strand_id
1 'polypeptide(L)'
;MKISSERNMVSRLKGDIKQLNFKLAQLQVSLEEKETQLHHNSLLATEVIVGTDSSSNPLAGSGEPIVFVPASHVICVSASAQAGEREPKHSEDIRPDDTQVSTSKISNHSDTGNDAQREEEFPEVRVDFQETFLGHTSPISRCRFSATGDNVASASVDGTVRIWTYDSSAPTSRNATIYCGAEIMSLEWECKSDRLLLIGTADGGIKAWNVDAKRVVCDLSCTEAFPSVLDLKCSPVEPIFVSAAASRW
;
A
#
# COMPACT_ATOMS: atom_id res chain seq x y z
N MET A 1 -47.71 -4.69 22.39
CA MET A 1 -46.46 -3.90 22.43
C MET A 1 -45.59 -4.07 21.17
N LYS A 2 -45.48 -5.26 20.55
CA LYS A 2 -44.64 -5.52 19.35
C LYS A 2 -44.95 -4.67 18.10
N ILE A 3 -46.21 -4.32 17.86
CA ILE A 3 -46.61 -3.54 16.66
C ILE A 3 -46.08 -2.08 16.71
N SER A 4 -45.86 -1.54 17.91
CA SER A 4 -45.34 -0.18 18.09
C SER A 4 -43.83 -0.10 17.79
N SER A 5 -43.06 -1.13 18.20
CA SER A 5 -41.61 -1.18 17.94
C SER A 5 -41.28 -1.34 16.46
N GLU A 6 -42.05 -2.15 15.73
CA GLU A 6 -41.85 -2.32 14.28
C GLU A 6 -42.15 -1.03 13.51
N ARG A 7 -43.22 -0.31 13.89
CA ARG A 7 -43.57 0.97 13.26
C ARG A 7 -42.49 2.05 13.47
N ASN A 8 -41.85 2.06 14.64
CA ASN A 8 -40.74 2.95 14.96
C ASN A 8 -39.45 2.58 14.20
N MET A 9 -39.23 1.29 13.93
CA MET A 9 -38.09 0.85 13.12
C MET A 9 -38.28 1.24 11.65
N VAL A 10 -39.49 1.06 11.11
CA VAL A 10 -39.82 1.46 9.73
C VAL A 10 -39.70 2.97 9.53
N SER A 11 -40.06 3.79 10.52
CA SER A 11 -39.89 5.25 10.40
C SER A 11 -38.41 5.67 10.39
N ARG A 12 -37.56 5.03 11.21
CA ARG A 12 -36.11 5.24 11.20
C ARG A 12 -35.49 4.85 9.86
N LEU A 13 -35.78 3.64 9.37
CA LEU A 13 -35.27 3.15 8.08
C LEU A 13 -35.69 4.06 6.91
N LYS A 14 -36.92 4.59 6.92
CA LYS A 14 -37.36 5.58 5.92
C LYS A 14 -36.57 6.88 5.99
N GLY A 15 -36.14 7.30 7.17
CA GLY A 15 -35.24 8.44 7.36
C GLY A 15 -33.86 8.16 6.77
N ASP A 16 -33.29 7.00 7.09
CA ASP A 16 -31.96 6.61 6.61
C ASP A 16 -31.92 6.48 5.08
N ILE A 17 -32.95 5.89 4.47
CA ILE A 17 -33.08 5.81 3.00
C ILE A 17 -33.12 7.20 2.37
N LYS A 18 -33.87 8.15 2.97
CA LYS A 18 -33.90 9.54 2.47
C LYS A 18 -32.53 10.20 2.59
N GLN A 19 -31.84 10.00 3.71
CA GLN A 19 -30.50 10.56 3.92
C GLN A 19 -29.47 9.98 2.94
N LEU A 20 -29.54 8.66 2.68
CA LEU A 20 -28.70 7.99 1.70
C LEU A 20 -28.95 8.49 0.29
N ASN A 21 -30.22 8.64 -0.12
CA ASN A 21 -30.57 9.19 -1.43
C ASN A 21 -30.09 10.63 -1.59
N PHE A 22 -30.15 11.43 -0.53
CA PHE A 22 -29.61 12.79 -0.54
C PHE A 22 -28.07 12.80 -0.73
N LYS A 23 -27.34 11.95 0.01
CA LYS A 23 -25.89 11.81 -0.14
C LYS A 23 -25.50 11.31 -1.54
N LEU A 24 -26.26 10.37 -2.10
CA LEU A 24 -26.05 9.87 -3.45
C LEU A 24 -26.15 11.01 -4.49
N ALA A 25 -27.18 11.85 -4.37
CA ALA A 25 -27.36 13.00 -5.25
C ALA A 25 -26.19 14.01 -5.11
N GLN A 26 -25.72 14.26 -3.89
CA GLN A 26 -24.54 15.11 -3.67
C GLN A 26 -23.28 14.55 -4.34
N LEU A 27 -23.05 13.23 -4.23
CA LEU A 27 -21.90 12.58 -4.85
C LEU A 27 -21.97 12.60 -6.38
N GLN A 28 -23.16 12.43 -6.97
CA GLN A 28 -23.34 12.53 -8.42
C GLN A 28 -22.98 13.92 -8.94
N VAL A 29 -23.43 14.98 -8.26
CA VAL A 29 -23.09 16.36 -8.62
C VAL A 29 -21.58 16.60 -8.47
N SER A 30 -20.98 16.12 -7.38
CA SER A 30 -19.53 16.28 -7.15
C SER A 30 -18.70 15.52 -8.19
N LEU A 31 -19.17 14.36 -8.66
CA LEU A 31 -18.51 13.59 -9.71
C LEU A 31 -18.56 14.34 -11.05
N GLU A 32 -19.73 14.85 -11.43
CA GLU A 32 -19.90 15.64 -12.66
C GLU A 32 -19.02 16.91 -12.64
N GLU A 33 -18.92 17.58 -11.50
CA GLU A 33 -17.99 18.71 -11.33
C GLU A 33 -16.52 18.28 -11.50
N LYS A 34 -16.13 17.11 -11.00
CA LYS A 34 -14.77 16.59 -11.16
C LYS A 34 -14.45 16.15 -12.59
N GLU A 35 -15.41 15.54 -13.27
CA GLU A 35 -15.28 15.17 -14.69
C GLU A 35 -15.12 16.41 -15.58
N THR A 36 -15.91 17.45 -15.34
CA THR A 36 -15.78 18.73 -16.07
C THR A 36 -14.43 19.42 -15.79
N GLN A 37 -13.94 19.37 -14.54
CA GLN A 37 -12.59 19.85 -14.19
C GLN A 37 -11.49 19.07 -14.94
N LEU A 38 -11.60 17.75 -15.04
CA LEU A 38 -10.66 16.92 -15.78
C LEU A 38 -10.69 17.24 -17.29
N HIS A 39 -11.87 17.39 -17.88
CA HIS A 39 -12.01 17.79 -19.28
C HIS A 39 -11.40 19.17 -19.56
N HIS A 40 -11.61 20.14 -18.66
CA HIS A 40 -11.03 21.47 -18.79
C HIS A 40 -9.49 21.44 -18.71
N ASN A 41 -8.93 20.70 -17.73
CA ASN A 41 -7.49 20.54 -17.59
C ASN A 41 -6.86 19.79 -18.77
N SER A 42 -7.55 18.79 -19.34
CA SER A 42 -7.09 18.07 -20.52
C SER A 42 -7.02 18.97 -21.77
N LEU A 43 -8.00 19.88 -21.95
CA LEU A 43 -7.99 20.84 -23.05
C LEU A 43 -6.84 21.85 -22.91
N LEU A 44 -6.61 22.38 -21.70
CA LEU A 44 -5.49 23.28 -21.42
C LEU A 44 -4.13 22.61 -21.64
N ALA A 45 -3.98 21.33 -21.32
CA ALA A 45 -2.76 20.58 -21.60
C ALA A 45 -2.50 20.39 -23.11
N THR A 46 -3.54 20.46 -23.95
CA THR A 46 -3.43 20.30 -25.40
C THR A 46 -3.04 21.61 -26.10
N GLU A 47 -3.42 22.78 -25.56
CA GLU A 47 -3.04 24.09 -26.10
C GLU A 47 -1.56 24.45 -25.90
N VAL A 48 -0.85 23.80 -24.97
CA VAL A 48 0.56 24.12 -24.67
C VAL A 48 1.55 23.56 -25.72
N ILE A 49 1.11 22.71 -26.65
CA ILE A 49 2.01 22.03 -27.62
C ILE A 49 2.13 22.77 -28.97
N VAL A 50 1.37 23.85 -29.22
CA VAL A 50 1.52 24.64 -30.46
C VAL A 50 2.33 25.91 -30.19
N GLY A 51 3.65 25.81 -30.30
CA GLY A 51 4.51 27.00 -30.31
C GLY A 51 6.00 26.74 -30.19
N THR A 52 6.65 26.30 -31.26
CA THR A 52 7.77 26.98 -31.96
C THR A 52 8.60 26.00 -32.77
N ASP A 53 8.43 26.07 -34.08
CA ASP A 53 9.27 25.40 -35.08
C ASP A 53 10.56 26.19 -35.31
N SER A 54 11.70 25.51 -35.48
CA SER A 54 12.62 25.73 -36.62
C SER A 54 13.84 24.78 -36.59
N SER A 55 13.87 23.83 -37.53
CA SER A 55 14.94 23.66 -38.56
C SER A 55 15.02 22.22 -39.12
N SER A 56 14.77 22.11 -40.45
CA SER A 56 15.37 21.22 -41.49
C SER A 56 15.72 19.75 -41.14
N ASN A 57 15.43 18.70 -41.95
CA ASN A 57 15.11 18.54 -43.37
C ASN A 57 14.62 17.07 -43.61
N PRO A 58 14.03 16.71 -44.78
CA PRO A 58 13.26 15.47 -44.97
C PRO A 58 13.97 14.38 -45.79
N LEU A 59 13.56 13.11 -45.61
CA LEU A 59 13.68 12.06 -46.65
C LEU A 59 12.53 11.05 -46.55
N ALA A 60 11.95 10.78 -47.73
CA ALA A 60 10.73 10.04 -47.97
C ALA A 60 10.93 8.51 -48.06
N GLY A 61 9.86 7.74 -47.81
CA GLY A 61 9.77 6.35 -48.27
C GLY A 61 8.60 5.53 -47.71
N SER A 62 7.56 5.38 -48.56
CA SER A 62 6.50 4.35 -48.59
C SER A 62 5.52 4.21 -47.41
N GLY A 63 4.24 4.36 -47.73
CA GLY A 63 3.13 4.13 -46.81
C GLY A 63 2.52 2.73 -46.88
N GLU A 64 1.88 2.36 -45.78
CA GLU A 64 0.67 1.54 -45.69
C GLU A 64 -0.15 1.98 -44.45
N PRO A 65 -1.48 1.81 -44.43
CA PRO A 65 -2.33 2.39 -43.40
C PRO A 65 -2.40 1.46 -42.17
N ILE A 66 -2.00 1.95 -40.99
CA ILE A 66 -2.17 1.19 -39.75
C ILE A 66 -3.38 1.73 -38.97
N VAL A 67 -4.30 0.81 -38.77
CA VAL A 67 -5.57 0.90 -38.06
C VAL A 67 -5.35 1.31 -36.59
N PHE A 68 -6.23 2.19 -36.14
CA PHE A 68 -6.36 2.67 -34.78
C PHE A 68 -6.68 1.54 -33.78
N VAL A 69 -5.83 1.34 -32.78
CA VAL A 69 -6.16 0.63 -31.53
C VAL A 69 -5.52 1.41 -30.37
N PRO A 70 -6.29 1.94 -29.40
CA PRO A 70 -5.68 2.67 -28.30
C PRO A 70 -5.06 1.66 -27.33
N ALA A 71 -3.72 1.63 -27.28
CA ALA A 71 -2.98 0.91 -26.26
C ALA A 71 -3.06 1.67 -24.94
N SER A 72 -3.54 1.01 -23.90
CA SER A 72 -3.42 1.43 -22.51
C SER A 72 -1.92 1.49 -22.17
N HIS A 73 -1.33 2.69 -22.25
CA HIS A 73 0.07 2.90 -21.91
C HIS A 73 0.27 2.74 -20.39
N VAL A 74 0.94 1.66 -20.00
CA VAL A 74 1.65 1.57 -18.72
C VAL A 74 2.99 2.26 -18.91
N ILE A 75 3.19 3.39 -18.24
CA ILE A 75 4.46 4.12 -18.24
C ILE A 75 5.26 3.63 -17.03
N CYS A 76 6.34 2.87 -17.27
CA CYS A 76 7.33 2.55 -16.25
C CYS A 76 8.30 3.73 -16.11
N VAL A 77 8.31 4.39 -14.95
CA VAL A 77 9.33 5.38 -14.61
C VAL A 77 10.36 4.69 -13.70
N SER A 78 11.54 4.40 -14.23
CA SER A 78 12.68 3.91 -13.45
C SER A 78 13.50 5.10 -12.94
N ALA A 79 13.56 5.28 -11.63
CA ALA A 79 14.48 6.23 -11.00
C ALA A 79 15.75 5.48 -10.55
N SER A 80 16.90 5.87 -11.09
CA SER A 80 18.23 5.39 -10.66
C SER A 80 18.84 6.43 -9.73
N ALA A 81 19.01 6.10 -8.45
CA ALA A 81 19.75 6.93 -7.51
C ALA A 81 21.17 6.38 -7.32
N GLN A 82 22.17 7.13 -7.77
CA GLN A 82 23.58 6.90 -7.42
C GLN A 82 23.85 7.50 -6.04
N ALA A 83 24.15 6.66 -5.06
CA ALA A 83 24.65 7.10 -3.75
C ALA A 83 26.18 7.18 -3.80
N GLY A 84 26.73 8.39 -3.60
CA GLY A 84 28.15 8.63 -3.47
C GLY A 84 28.65 8.33 -2.05
N GLU A 85 29.74 7.58 -1.97
CA GLU A 85 30.48 7.24 -0.75
C GLU A 85 31.08 8.48 -0.07
N ARG A 86 31.09 8.51 1.28
CA ARG A 86 32.11 9.16 2.11
C ARG A 86 32.20 8.50 3.50
N GLU A 87 33.36 7.93 3.81
CA GLU A 87 33.78 7.52 5.16
C GLU A 87 33.96 8.74 6.11
N PRO A 88 34.00 8.51 7.44
CA PRO A 88 35.29 8.72 8.11
C PRO A 88 35.64 7.67 9.19
N LYS A 89 36.96 7.59 9.47
CA LYS A 89 37.67 6.67 10.37
C LYS A 89 37.87 7.20 11.80
N HIS A 90 38.09 6.24 12.71
CA HIS A 90 38.83 6.22 14.00
C HIS A 90 38.13 6.71 15.29
N SER A 91 37.78 5.80 16.22
CA SER A 91 38.52 5.25 17.41
C SER A 91 38.39 6.16 18.64
N GLU A 92 38.01 5.70 19.84
CA GLU A 92 38.72 4.73 20.69
C GLU A 92 37.79 3.95 21.64
N ASP A 93 38.31 2.80 22.09
CA ASP A 93 37.80 1.90 23.13
C ASP A 93 37.69 2.53 24.52
N ILE A 94 36.80 2.00 25.37
CA ILE A 94 37.07 1.57 26.77
C ILE A 94 35.83 0.81 27.30
N ARG A 95 36.08 -0.38 27.84
CA ARG A 95 35.26 -1.15 28.80
C ARG A 95 36.22 -1.63 29.90
N PRO A 96 35.77 -2.20 31.04
CA PRO A 96 34.45 -2.20 31.68
C PRO A 96 34.54 -1.83 33.20
N ASP A 97 33.43 -1.85 33.93
CA ASP A 97 33.15 -2.82 35.02
C ASP A 97 32.27 -2.28 36.15
N ASP A 98 31.59 -3.23 36.78
CA ASP A 98 30.51 -3.23 37.78
C ASP A 98 30.57 -2.19 38.92
N THR A 99 29.40 -1.83 39.46
CA THR A 99 28.92 -2.28 40.79
C THR A 99 27.74 -1.41 41.26
N GLN A 100 26.74 -2.07 41.83
CA GLN A 100 25.48 -1.55 42.35
C GLN A 100 25.59 -0.73 43.66
N VAL A 101 24.43 -0.18 44.07
CA VAL A 101 23.91 -0.06 45.46
C VAL A 101 23.79 1.38 46.03
N SER A 102 22.55 1.88 45.94
CA SER A 102 21.70 2.39 47.04
C SER A 102 21.70 3.85 47.52
N THR A 103 20.46 4.39 47.52
CA THR A 103 19.75 5.15 48.57
C THR A 103 20.53 6.28 49.28
N SER A 104 20.07 7.53 49.39
CA SER A 104 18.79 7.95 49.99
C SER A 104 18.73 9.50 50.06
N LYS A 105 17.50 10.00 50.12
CA LYS A 105 16.99 11.37 50.34
C LYS A 105 17.87 12.27 51.23
N ILE A 106 17.94 13.56 50.89
CA ILE A 106 17.59 14.71 51.77
C ILE A 106 17.16 15.91 50.90
N SER A 107 16.14 16.59 51.41
CA SER A 107 15.28 17.65 50.90
C SER A 107 15.89 19.06 50.91
N ASN A 108 15.44 19.96 50.02
CA ASN A 108 14.53 21.07 50.35
C ASN A 108 14.42 22.12 49.23
N HIS A 109 13.16 22.50 48.95
CA HIS A 109 12.62 23.84 48.65
C HIS A 109 13.52 24.89 47.98
N SER A 110 13.10 25.67 46.98
CA SER A 110 11.79 26.01 46.44
C SER A 110 12.09 26.98 45.29
N ASP A 111 11.44 26.87 44.13
CA ASP A 111 10.75 28.06 43.63
C ASP A 111 9.71 27.77 42.55
N THR A 112 8.67 28.54 42.71
CA THR A 112 7.46 28.73 41.91
C THR A 112 7.63 28.67 40.39
N GLY A 113 6.84 27.78 39.78
CA GLY A 113 6.57 27.75 38.35
C GLY A 113 5.27 27.00 38.14
N ASN A 114 4.17 27.74 38.18
CA ASN A 114 2.80 27.24 38.06
C ASN A 114 2.56 26.89 36.58
N ASP A 115 3.16 25.80 36.11
CA ASP A 115 2.83 25.21 34.82
C ASP A 115 2.11 23.91 35.11
N ALA A 116 0.78 24.01 35.20
CA ALA A 116 -0.09 22.87 35.23
C ALA A 116 0.03 22.15 33.89
N GLN A 117 1.09 21.35 33.75
CA GLN A 117 1.19 20.30 32.75
C GLN A 117 0.00 19.38 33.02
N ARG A 118 -1.07 19.57 32.23
CA ARG A 118 -1.98 18.48 31.92
C ARG A 118 -1.12 17.45 31.22
N GLU A 119 -0.59 16.51 31.99
CA GLU A 119 -0.14 15.23 31.45
C GLU A 119 -1.38 14.63 30.79
N GLU A 120 -1.46 14.72 29.47
CA GLU A 120 -2.47 13.99 28.72
C GLU A 120 -2.13 12.51 28.89
N GLU A 121 -2.85 11.86 29.79
CA GLU A 121 -2.76 10.45 30.07
C GLU A 121 -3.11 9.69 28.78
N PHE A 122 -2.10 9.23 28.06
CA PHE A 122 -2.30 8.39 26.89
C PHE A 122 -2.96 7.08 27.33
N PRO A 123 -4.14 6.73 26.80
CA PRO A 123 -4.81 5.51 27.21
C PRO A 123 -3.93 4.29 26.89
N GLU A 124 -3.75 3.43 27.90
CA GLU A 124 -3.04 2.16 27.75
C GLU A 124 -3.72 1.30 26.68
N VAL A 125 -3.01 1.00 25.60
CA VAL A 125 -3.52 0.12 24.54
C VAL A 125 -3.47 -1.32 25.06
N ARG A 126 -4.65 -1.93 25.23
CA ARG A 126 -4.78 -3.32 25.64
C ARG A 126 -5.08 -4.20 24.43
N VAL A 127 -4.44 -5.36 24.40
CA VAL A 127 -4.72 -6.40 23.41
C VAL A 127 -5.85 -7.25 23.96
N ASP A 128 -7.04 -7.10 23.38
CA ASP A 128 -8.23 -7.87 23.79
C ASP A 128 -8.23 -9.30 23.23
N PHE A 129 -7.58 -9.50 22.07
CA PHE A 129 -7.56 -10.78 21.37
C PHE A 129 -6.26 -10.98 20.58
N GLN A 130 -5.79 -12.23 20.55
CA GLN A 130 -4.62 -12.65 19.78
C GLN A 130 -4.86 -14.02 19.16
N GLU A 131 -4.57 -14.16 17.86
CA GLU A 131 -4.63 -15.42 17.12
C GLU A 131 -3.30 -15.68 16.39
N THR A 132 -2.98 -16.95 16.16
CA THR A 132 -1.74 -17.37 15.48
C THR A 132 -2.06 -18.18 14.23
N PHE A 133 -1.56 -17.74 13.08
CA PHE A 133 -1.76 -18.43 11.81
C PHE A 133 -0.54 -19.28 11.46
N LEU A 134 -0.71 -20.61 11.51
CA LEU A 134 0.39 -21.55 11.30
C LEU A 134 0.48 -22.03 9.85
N GLY A 135 1.71 -22.09 9.32
CA GLY A 135 2.01 -22.99 8.21
C GLY A 135 3.09 -22.54 7.22
N HIS A 136 3.62 -21.33 7.32
CA HIS A 136 4.89 -21.04 6.65
C HIS A 136 6.01 -21.90 7.22
N THR A 137 6.95 -22.33 6.37
CA THR A 137 8.05 -23.23 6.74
C THR A 137 9.40 -22.54 6.83
N SER A 138 9.42 -21.22 6.62
CA SER A 138 10.59 -20.35 6.65
C SER A 138 10.19 -18.97 7.19
N PRO A 139 11.11 -18.06 7.52
CA PRO A 139 10.76 -16.74 8.03
C PRO A 139 9.74 -16.01 7.14
N ILE A 140 8.79 -15.35 7.80
CA ILE A 140 7.81 -14.48 7.14
C ILE A 140 8.51 -13.15 6.87
N SER A 141 8.58 -12.74 5.61
CA SER A 141 9.26 -11.52 5.18
C SER A 141 8.34 -10.30 5.23
N ARG A 142 7.05 -10.48 4.95
CA ARG A 142 6.02 -9.42 4.94
C ARG A 142 4.66 -9.96 5.36
N CYS A 143 3.83 -9.10 5.94
CA CYS A 143 2.40 -9.33 6.12
C CYS A 143 1.62 -8.05 5.81
N ARG A 144 0.42 -8.16 5.23
CA ARG A 144 -0.44 -7.03 4.88
C ARG A 144 -1.91 -7.39 5.01
N PHE A 145 -2.68 -6.48 5.59
CA PHE A 145 -4.14 -6.48 5.47
C PHE A 145 -4.55 -6.08 4.06
N SER A 146 -5.66 -6.66 3.60
CA SER A 146 -6.37 -6.20 2.43
C SER A 146 -7.04 -4.84 2.70
N ALA A 147 -7.56 -4.19 1.66
CA ALA A 147 -8.17 -2.87 1.78
C ALA A 147 -9.41 -2.86 2.67
N THR A 148 -10.20 -3.95 2.66
CA THR A 148 -11.36 -4.10 3.56
C THR A 148 -10.98 -4.50 4.98
N GLY A 149 -9.82 -5.14 5.17
CA GLY A 149 -9.40 -5.73 6.44
C GLY A 149 -9.85 -7.17 6.65
N ASP A 150 -10.69 -7.72 5.77
CA ASP A 150 -11.22 -9.09 5.89
C ASP A 150 -10.19 -10.17 5.55
N ASN A 151 -9.10 -9.80 4.86
CA ASN A 151 -8.04 -10.73 4.51
C ASN A 151 -6.68 -10.24 5.00
N VAL A 152 -5.84 -11.20 5.40
CA VAL A 152 -4.43 -11.00 5.72
C VAL A 152 -3.61 -11.83 4.74
N ALA A 153 -2.67 -11.20 4.04
CA ALA A 153 -1.67 -11.90 3.25
C ALA A 153 -0.35 -11.95 4.02
N SER A 154 0.29 -13.11 4.05
CA SER A 154 1.63 -13.33 4.60
C SER A 154 2.55 -13.90 3.52
N ALA A 155 3.75 -13.33 3.40
CA ALA A 155 4.77 -13.71 2.43
C ALA A 155 5.98 -14.28 3.16
N SER A 156 6.64 -15.28 2.57
CA SER A 156 7.76 -15.95 3.22
C SER A 156 8.92 -16.24 2.27
N VAL A 157 10.09 -16.39 2.88
CA VAL A 157 11.30 -16.93 2.25
C VAL A 157 11.09 -18.39 1.79
N ASP A 158 10.04 -19.09 2.25
CA ASP A 158 9.68 -20.42 1.73
C ASP A 158 9.15 -20.42 0.28
N GLY A 159 9.07 -19.23 -0.33
CA GLY A 159 8.62 -19.04 -1.71
C GLY A 159 7.10 -19.13 -1.88
N THR A 160 6.36 -19.01 -0.78
CA THR A 160 4.90 -18.98 -0.77
C THR A 160 4.34 -17.69 -0.21
N VAL A 161 3.15 -17.34 -0.70
CA VAL A 161 2.26 -16.36 -0.09
C VAL A 161 1.01 -17.07 0.38
N ARG A 162 0.56 -16.77 1.60
CA ARG A 162 -0.66 -17.33 2.18
C ARG A 162 -1.66 -16.22 2.43
N ILE A 163 -2.93 -16.54 2.21
CA ILE A 163 -4.04 -15.63 2.46
C ILE A 163 -4.96 -16.25 3.50
N TRP A 164 -5.22 -15.47 4.53
CA TRP A 164 -6.05 -15.81 5.68
C TRP A 164 -7.27 -14.92 5.64
N THR A 165 -8.46 -15.51 5.79
CA THR A 165 -9.69 -14.73 5.97
C THR A 165 -9.92 -14.58 7.46
N TYR A 166 -9.96 -13.33 7.92
CA TYR A 166 -10.17 -12.95 9.30
C TYR A 166 -11.61 -12.50 9.51
N ASP A 167 -12.27 -13.09 10.49
CA ASP A 167 -13.62 -12.72 10.92
C ASP A 167 -13.64 -12.73 12.45
N SER A 168 -14.05 -11.64 13.09
CA SER A 168 -14.16 -11.59 14.55
C SER A 168 -15.17 -12.59 15.11
N SER A 169 -16.11 -13.06 14.30
CA SER A 169 -17.21 -13.94 14.70
C SER A 169 -16.97 -15.42 14.39
N ALA A 170 -15.94 -15.75 13.61
CA ALA A 170 -15.64 -17.11 13.16
C ALA A 170 -14.15 -17.44 13.28
N PRO A 171 -13.76 -18.72 13.44
CA PRO A 171 -12.36 -19.10 13.43
C PRO A 171 -11.68 -18.70 12.13
N THR A 172 -10.43 -18.20 12.20
CA THR A 172 -9.67 -17.86 11.00
C THR A 172 -9.52 -19.09 10.11
N SER A 173 -9.69 -18.89 8.80
CA SER A 173 -9.49 -19.93 7.80
C SER A 173 -8.44 -19.52 6.76
N ARG A 174 -7.65 -20.49 6.31
CA ARG A 174 -6.71 -20.28 5.20
C ARG A 174 -7.47 -20.34 3.88
N ASN A 175 -7.56 -19.19 3.21
CA ASN A 175 -8.24 -19.04 1.93
C ASN A 175 -7.40 -19.55 0.75
N ALA A 176 -6.11 -19.21 0.70
CA ALA A 176 -5.23 -19.58 -0.40
C ALA A 176 -3.77 -19.80 0.03
N THR A 177 -3.04 -20.56 -0.78
CA THR A 177 -1.57 -20.66 -0.77
C THR A 177 -1.08 -20.53 -2.19
N ILE A 178 -0.20 -19.57 -2.44
CA ILE A 178 0.30 -19.18 -3.75
C ILE A 178 1.78 -19.57 -3.79
N TYR A 179 2.15 -20.41 -4.74
CA TYR A 179 3.54 -20.86 -4.94
C TYR A 179 4.20 -19.98 -5.98
N CYS A 180 5.26 -19.26 -5.59
CA CYS A 180 5.95 -18.32 -6.48
C CYS A 180 7.31 -18.83 -6.96
N GLY A 181 7.87 -19.87 -6.33
CA GLY A 181 9.10 -20.54 -6.78
C GLY A 181 10.41 -19.86 -6.36
N ALA A 182 10.33 -18.67 -5.78
CA ALA A 182 11.46 -17.92 -5.24
C ALA A 182 11.04 -17.17 -3.98
N GLU A 183 12.01 -16.77 -3.16
CA GLU A 183 11.79 -16.04 -1.91
C GLU A 183 10.95 -14.77 -2.16
N ILE A 184 9.93 -14.56 -1.33
CA ILE A 184 9.09 -13.37 -1.45
C ILE A 184 9.70 -12.22 -0.68
N MET A 185 9.98 -11.12 -1.37
CA MET A 185 10.66 -9.94 -0.80
C MET A 185 9.69 -8.78 -0.57
N SER A 186 8.63 -8.69 -1.38
CA SER A 186 7.63 -7.63 -1.30
C SER A 186 6.21 -8.14 -1.54
N LEU A 187 5.26 -7.49 -0.87
CA LEU A 187 3.86 -7.87 -0.87
C LEU A 187 3.01 -6.62 -0.67
N GLU A 188 2.05 -6.38 -1.56
CA GLU A 188 1.21 -5.18 -1.55
C GLU A 188 -0.19 -5.49 -2.11
N TRP A 189 -1.23 -5.13 -1.36
CA TRP A 189 -2.60 -5.20 -1.86
C TRP A 189 -2.93 -3.98 -2.74
N GLU A 190 -3.85 -4.14 -3.67
CA GLU A 190 -4.49 -2.98 -4.29
C GLU A 190 -5.20 -2.14 -3.22
N CYS A 191 -5.01 -0.82 -3.25
CA CYS A 191 -5.52 0.05 -2.20
C CYS A 191 -7.05 0.24 -2.22
N LYS A 192 -7.68 0.02 -3.37
CA LYS A 192 -9.12 0.29 -3.58
C LYS A 192 -10.00 -0.95 -3.43
N SER A 193 -9.44 -2.14 -3.58
CA SER A 193 -10.20 -3.38 -3.55
C SER A 193 -9.34 -4.56 -3.12
N ASP A 194 -10.00 -5.59 -2.59
CA ASP A 194 -9.35 -6.84 -2.18
C ASP A 194 -9.11 -7.80 -3.35
N ARG A 195 -9.14 -7.29 -4.58
CA ARG A 195 -9.14 -8.13 -5.78
C ARG A 195 -7.75 -8.53 -6.22
N LEU A 196 -6.76 -7.66 -6.03
CA LEU A 196 -5.41 -7.84 -6.56
C LEU A 196 -4.37 -7.77 -5.43
N LEU A 197 -3.49 -8.77 -5.43
CA LEU A 197 -2.33 -8.86 -4.57
C LEU A 197 -1.07 -8.89 -5.44
N LEU A 198 -0.21 -7.88 -5.28
CA LEU A 198 1.09 -7.82 -5.92
C LEU A 198 2.14 -8.53 -5.05
N ILE A 199 2.97 -9.33 -5.72
CA ILE A 199 3.98 -10.18 -5.10
C ILE A 199 5.29 -9.94 -5.84
N GLY A 200 6.34 -9.54 -5.13
CA GLY A 200 7.68 -9.37 -5.70
C GLY A 200 8.66 -10.36 -5.10
N THR A 201 9.46 -10.99 -5.96
CA THR A 201 10.36 -12.09 -5.60
C THR A 201 11.83 -11.68 -5.69
N ALA A 202 12.68 -12.48 -5.06
CA ALA A 202 14.14 -12.31 -5.05
C ALA A 202 14.84 -12.65 -6.37
N ASP A 203 14.12 -13.22 -7.34
CA ASP A 203 14.58 -13.54 -8.69
C ASP A 203 14.04 -12.59 -9.77
N GLY A 204 13.38 -11.50 -9.36
CA GLY A 204 12.98 -10.41 -10.25
C GLY A 204 11.56 -10.55 -10.76
N GLY A 205 10.87 -11.63 -10.38
CA GLY A 205 9.46 -11.83 -10.67
C GLY A 205 8.56 -10.83 -9.95
N ILE A 206 7.61 -10.27 -10.67
CA ILE A 206 6.48 -9.52 -10.12
C ILE A 206 5.21 -10.19 -10.59
N LYS A 207 4.46 -10.78 -9.67
CA LYS A 207 3.18 -11.45 -9.95
C LYS A 207 2.02 -10.62 -9.41
N ALA A 208 0.97 -10.48 -10.21
CA ALA A 208 -0.32 -9.99 -9.73
C ALA A 208 -1.26 -11.19 -9.59
N TRP A 209 -1.68 -11.49 -8.37
CA TRP A 209 -2.62 -12.56 -8.08
C TRP A 209 -4.02 -11.98 -7.88
N ASN A 210 -5.00 -12.57 -8.58
CA ASN A 210 -6.39 -12.19 -8.45
C ASN A 210 -7.11 -13.11 -7.46
N VAL A 211 -7.74 -12.51 -6.46
CA VAL A 211 -8.35 -13.22 -5.32
C VAL A 211 -9.60 -13.96 -5.70
N ASP A 212 -10.48 -13.31 -6.45
CA ASP A 212 -11.74 -13.91 -6.90
C ASP A 212 -11.49 -15.07 -7.87
N ALA A 213 -10.57 -14.85 -8.82
CA ALA A 213 -10.23 -15.83 -9.84
C ALA A 213 -9.25 -16.91 -9.35
N LYS A 214 -8.69 -16.74 -8.15
CA LYS A 214 -7.70 -17.61 -7.50
C LYS A 214 -6.51 -17.99 -8.41
N ARG A 215 -6.03 -17.04 -9.21
CA ARG A 215 -4.93 -17.27 -10.15
C ARG A 215 -4.07 -16.02 -10.37
N VAL A 216 -2.85 -16.24 -10.83
CA VAL A 216 -2.00 -15.17 -11.34
C VAL A 216 -2.62 -14.62 -12.63
N VAL A 217 -2.78 -13.30 -12.69
CA VAL A 217 -3.33 -12.58 -13.86
C VAL A 217 -2.28 -11.73 -14.57
N CYS A 218 -1.13 -11.49 -13.92
CA CYS A 218 0.01 -10.82 -14.51
C CYS A 218 1.30 -11.45 -13.96
N ASP A 219 2.28 -11.65 -14.83
CA ASP A 219 3.61 -12.17 -14.49
C ASP A 219 4.64 -11.36 -15.27
N LEU A 220 5.35 -10.50 -14.53
CA LEU A 220 6.37 -9.60 -15.06
C LEU A 220 7.72 -10.02 -14.52
N SER A 221 8.78 -9.62 -15.21
CA SER A 221 10.15 -9.83 -14.74
C SER A 221 10.94 -8.54 -14.87
N CYS A 222 11.67 -8.19 -13.82
CA CYS A 222 12.67 -7.14 -13.86
C CYS A 222 13.83 -7.52 -14.79
N THR A 223 14.62 -6.52 -15.19
CA THR A 223 15.82 -6.73 -16.01
C THR A 223 16.86 -7.57 -15.27
N GLU A 224 17.67 -8.34 -15.98
CA GLU A 224 18.73 -9.18 -15.39
C GLU A 224 19.74 -8.39 -14.53
N ALA A 225 19.94 -7.10 -14.82
CA ALA A 225 20.79 -6.22 -14.03
C ALA A 225 20.29 -6.00 -12.59
N PHE A 226 18.98 -6.11 -12.36
CA PHE A 226 18.32 -5.86 -11.07
C PHE A 226 17.35 -6.99 -10.72
N PRO A 227 17.86 -8.18 -10.37
CA PRO A 227 17.04 -9.38 -10.25
C PRO A 227 16.33 -9.51 -8.89
N SER A 228 16.30 -8.51 -8.03
CA SER A 228 15.66 -8.64 -6.70
C SER A 228 14.65 -7.52 -6.47
N VAL A 229 13.36 -7.86 -6.30
CA VAL A 229 12.27 -6.89 -6.10
C VAL A 229 12.08 -6.62 -4.60
N LEU A 230 12.72 -5.55 -4.12
CA LEU A 230 12.79 -5.22 -2.70
C LEU A 230 11.50 -4.64 -2.12
N ASP A 231 10.77 -3.85 -2.92
CA ASP A 231 9.52 -3.22 -2.49
C ASP A 231 8.55 -3.02 -3.66
N LEU A 232 7.26 -3.03 -3.32
CA LEU A 232 6.15 -2.77 -4.21
C LEU A 232 5.19 -1.81 -3.53
N LYS A 233 4.72 -0.80 -4.27
CA LYS A 233 3.69 0.14 -3.78
C LYS A 233 2.63 0.37 -4.84
N CYS A 234 1.38 0.13 -4.47
CA CYS A 234 0.22 0.51 -5.26
C CYS A 234 -0.07 2.00 -5.07
N SER A 235 -0.42 2.69 -6.15
CA SER A 235 -0.98 4.03 -6.05
C SER A 235 -2.39 3.95 -5.46
N PRO A 236 -2.75 4.80 -4.48
CA PRO A 236 -4.11 4.84 -3.97
C PRO A 236 -5.09 5.53 -4.94
N VAL A 237 -4.59 6.26 -5.94
CA VAL A 237 -5.40 7.09 -6.83
C VAL A 237 -5.51 6.48 -8.22
N GLU A 238 -4.40 6.09 -8.82
CA GLU A 238 -4.32 5.59 -10.19
C GLU A 238 -4.10 4.07 -10.20
N PRO A 239 -4.50 3.36 -11.26
CA PRO A 239 -4.28 1.91 -11.40
C PRO A 239 -2.83 1.60 -11.80
N ILE A 240 -1.88 2.14 -11.04
CA ILE A 240 -0.44 1.99 -11.24
C ILE A 240 0.20 1.47 -9.95
N PHE A 241 1.36 0.82 -10.12
CA PHE A 241 2.22 0.46 -9.01
C PHE A 241 3.67 0.82 -9.35
N VAL A 242 4.49 0.98 -8.32
CA VAL A 242 5.93 1.15 -8.45
C VAL A 242 6.65 -0.04 -7.82
N SER A 243 7.78 -0.42 -8.39
CA SER A 243 8.64 -1.49 -7.91
C SER A 243 10.07 -0.96 -7.71
N ALA A 244 10.66 -1.27 -6.56
CA ALA A 244 12.08 -1.04 -6.31
C ALA A 244 12.85 -2.34 -6.51
N ALA A 245 13.90 -2.32 -7.35
CA ALA A 245 14.72 -3.49 -7.64
C ALA A 245 16.21 -3.21 -7.39
N ALA A 246 16.97 -4.23 -6.99
CA ALA A 246 18.40 -4.15 -6.71
C ALA A 246 19.21 -5.17 -7.51
N SER A 247 20.46 -4.81 -7.82
CA SER A 247 21.43 -5.68 -8.49
C SER A 247 21.96 -6.72 -7.52
N ARG A 248 22.60 -7.77 -8.05
CA ARG A 248 23.48 -8.62 -7.24
C ARG A 248 24.79 -7.87 -7.00
N TRP A 249 25.31 -8.02 -5.78
CA TRP A 249 26.56 -7.42 -5.29
C TRP A 249 27.76 -7.80 -6.16
#